data_AF-A0AAV1I3L7-F1
#
_entry.id   AF-A0AAV1I3L7-F1
#
_cell.length_a   1.000
_cell.length_b   1.000
_cell.length_c   1.000
_cell.angle_alpha   90.00
_cell.angle_beta   90.00
_cell.angle_gamma   90.00
#
_symmetry.space_group_name_H-M   'P 1'
#
loop_
_entity.id
_entity.type
_entity.pdbx_description
1 polymer ?
#
loop_
_entity_poly.entity_id
_entity_poly.type
_entity_poly.pdbx_seq_one_letter_code
_entity_poly.pdbx_strand_id
1 'polypeptide(L)'
;MQKGVNCSSRIAQRALFTPLKACKSVGGFHTPVRETEQPSQTPGASRGHCRGVRTGASLDSDRDPVLTGRSNVRHIKGILPVVYKQRVMDISTKTASEIMFATGNANKLREVVAILEAGRPLPFTVKAANLDLPELQGEPQEIAKEKCRLAAQQVGGAVMVEDTSLCFNAYEGLPGPYIKWFLKALGHEGLPRMLAGFDDKSAYAQCIFAYSPGPGAEPQVFVGRTQGRIVPSRGATAFGWDPVFQPEGFQETYAEMDKTVKNTISHRYRALDKLRDYLLNFSAPE
;
A
#
# COMPACT_ATOMS: atom_id res chain seq x y z
N MET A 1 41.76 -39.96 41.05
CA MET A 1 40.84 -41.11 41.05
C MET A 1 39.47 -40.64 40.57
N GLN A 2 38.93 -41.30 39.52
CA GLN A 2 37.54 -41.38 38.99
C GLN A 2 36.68 -40.09 38.94
N LYS A 3 36.33 -39.49 37.79
CA LYS A 3 35.49 -39.91 36.63
C LYS A 3 34.00 -40.17 36.93
N GLY A 4 33.13 -39.41 36.25
CA GLY A 4 31.79 -39.80 35.81
C GLY A 4 30.73 -38.69 35.92
N VAL A 5 29.77 -38.45 35.02
CA VAL A 5 29.39 -38.97 33.69
C VAL A 5 28.51 -37.90 33.01
N ASN A 6 28.60 -37.84 31.68
CA ASN A 6 27.86 -37.02 30.71
C ASN A 6 26.39 -37.45 30.53
N CYS A 7 25.48 -36.54 30.16
CA CYS A 7 24.38 -36.89 29.26
C CYS A 7 23.88 -35.68 28.44
N SER A 8 24.27 -35.65 27.16
CA SER A 8 23.64 -34.85 26.10
C SER A 8 22.46 -35.61 25.51
N SER A 9 21.36 -34.93 25.21
CA SER A 9 20.37 -35.42 24.23
C SER A 9 20.14 -34.37 23.14
N ARG A 10 20.73 -34.62 21.97
CA ARG A 10 20.37 -33.99 20.69
C ARG A 10 19.26 -34.83 20.07
N ILE A 11 18.11 -34.22 19.78
CA ILE A 11 17.07 -34.85 18.95
C ILE A 11 17.36 -34.44 17.50
N ALA A 12 17.83 -35.40 16.71
CA ALA A 12 17.94 -35.28 15.26
C ALA A 12 16.71 -35.91 14.62
N GLN A 13 15.89 -35.12 13.93
CA GLN A 13 14.82 -35.63 13.07
C GLN A 13 15.41 -36.00 11.70
N ARG A 14 15.24 -37.27 11.33
CA ARG A 14 15.75 -37.89 10.12
C ARG A 14 14.57 -38.03 9.15
N ALA A 15 14.50 -37.18 8.13
CA ALA A 15 13.54 -37.32 7.03
C ALA A 15 14.03 -38.40 6.05
N LEU A 16 13.17 -39.39 5.80
CA LEU A 16 13.40 -40.50 4.90
C LEU A 16 13.25 -40.02 3.45
N PHE A 17 14.34 -40.08 2.68
CA PHE A 17 14.33 -39.97 1.23
C PHE A 17 13.97 -41.33 0.61
N THR A 18 12.93 -41.37 -0.21
CA THR A 18 12.63 -42.49 -1.12
C THR A 18 13.12 -42.12 -2.52
N PRO A 19 13.92 -42.95 -3.22
CA PRO A 19 14.39 -42.62 -4.56
C PRO A 19 13.34 -42.99 -5.61
N LEU A 20 12.95 -42.01 -6.43
CA LEU A 20 12.17 -42.21 -7.65
C LEU A 20 13.08 -42.81 -8.74
N LYS A 21 12.64 -43.94 -9.30
CA LYS A 21 13.30 -44.67 -10.39
C LYS A 21 13.29 -43.86 -11.68
N ALA A 22 14.44 -43.83 -12.34
CA ALA A 22 14.62 -43.34 -13.70
C ALA A 22 13.91 -44.28 -14.70
N CYS A 23 13.19 -43.69 -15.67
CA CYS A 23 12.72 -44.40 -16.86
C CYS A 23 13.37 -43.73 -18.08
N LYS A 24 14.26 -44.47 -18.76
CA LYS A 24 14.78 -44.16 -20.09
C LYS A 24 14.25 -45.22 -21.06
N SER A 25 13.63 -44.81 -22.17
CA SER A 25 13.73 -45.52 -23.45
C SER A 25 13.14 -44.71 -24.62
N VAL A 26 14.03 -44.31 -25.53
CA VAL A 26 13.97 -44.28 -27.02
C VAL A 26 12.74 -43.77 -27.78
N GLY A 27 12.97 -42.71 -28.58
CA GLY A 27 13.13 -42.83 -30.05
C GLY A 27 11.90 -42.60 -30.95
N GLY A 28 12.07 -41.78 -32.00
CA GLY A 28 11.33 -41.93 -33.26
C GLY A 28 10.71 -40.67 -33.86
N PHE A 29 11.33 -40.15 -34.93
CA PHE A 29 10.77 -39.19 -35.89
C PHE A 29 9.53 -39.76 -36.61
N HIS A 30 8.50 -38.93 -36.85
CA HIS A 30 7.88 -38.67 -38.16
C HIS A 30 6.62 -37.79 -38.03
N THR A 31 6.58 -36.69 -38.76
CA THR A 31 5.35 -35.98 -39.17
C THR A 31 4.65 -36.77 -40.28
N PRO A 32 3.33 -36.63 -40.45
CA PRO A 32 2.87 -35.69 -41.49
C PRO A 32 1.62 -34.86 -41.13
N VAL A 33 1.54 -33.76 -41.89
CA VAL A 33 0.44 -32.79 -42.14
C VAL A 33 -0.86 -33.53 -42.55
N ARG A 34 -2.08 -33.15 -42.18
CA ARG A 34 -3.03 -32.16 -42.80
C ARG A 34 -4.42 -32.55 -42.23
N GLU A 35 -5.29 -31.69 -41.71
CA GLU A 35 -6.24 -30.81 -42.41
C GLU A 35 -7.14 -30.16 -41.34
N THR A 36 -7.33 -28.83 -41.35
CA THR A 36 -8.47 -28.18 -40.68
C THR A 36 -9.03 -27.09 -41.59
N GLU A 37 -10.19 -27.42 -42.15
CA GLU A 37 -11.42 -26.62 -42.31
C GLU A 37 -11.35 -25.14 -42.73
N GLN A 38 -12.08 -24.85 -43.82
CA GLN A 38 -12.59 -23.53 -44.19
C GLN A 38 -13.84 -23.17 -43.36
N PRO A 39 -14.14 -21.87 -43.16
CA PRO A 39 -15.30 -21.43 -42.38
C PRO A 39 -16.55 -21.25 -43.25
N SER A 40 -17.73 -21.60 -42.72
CA SER A 40 -19.02 -21.19 -43.30
C SER A 40 -20.00 -20.68 -42.24
N GLN A 41 -20.27 -19.38 -42.35
CA GLN A 41 -21.54 -18.65 -42.23
C GLN A 41 -22.64 -19.11 -41.24
N THR A 42 -23.01 -18.18 -40.35
CA THR A 42 -24.34 -17.97 -39.72
C THR A 42 -25.42 -17.64 -40.78
N PRO A 43 -26.75 -17.52 -40.51
CA PRO A 43 -27.45 -17.31 -39.23
C PRO A 43 -28.80 -18.07 -39.02
N GLY A 44 -29.35 -18.03 -37.80
CA GLY A 44 -30.74 -18.48 -37.55
C GLY A 44 -31.22 -18.21 -36.13
N ALA A 45 -32.28 -17.40 -36.00
CA ALA A 45 -32.87 -16.90 -34.77
C ALA A 45 -34.02 -17.76 -34.21
N SER A 46 -34.26 -17.73 -32.90
CA SER A 46 -35.59 -17.72 -32.25
C SER A 46 -35.41 -17.58 -30.72
N ARG A 47 -35.83 -16.46 -30.11
CA ARG A 47 -37.13 -16.23 -29.43
C ARG A 47 -37.51 -17.30 -28.39
N GLY A 48 -37.27 -16.98 -27.12
CA GLY A 48 -37.89 -17.60 -25.95
C GLY A 48 -38.35 -16.52 -24.97
N HIS A 49 -39.66 -16.35 -24.85
CA HIS A 49 -40.39 -15.42 -24.00
C HIS A 49 -40.71 -16.13 -22.67
N CYS A 50 -40.52 -15.50 -21.51
CA CYS A 50 -41.25 -15.85 -20.28
C CYS A 50 -41.50 -14.58 -19.45
N ARG A 51 -42.79 -14.23 -19.31
CA ARG A 51 -43.37 -13.19 -18.46
C ARG A 51 -44.04 -13.82 -17.23
N GLY A 52 -44.15 -13.04 -16.16
CA GLY A 52 -45.12 -13.17 -15.06
C GLY A 52 -44.63 -14.06 -13.92
N VAL A 53 -44.80 -13.71 -12.64
CA VAL A 53 -46.05 -13.30 -11.99
C VAL A 53 -45.81 -12.34 -10.82
N ARG A 54 -46.69 -11.34 -10.69
CA ARG A 54 -46.94 -10.54 -9.48
C ARG A 54 -48.08 -11.17 -8.68
N THR A 55 -47.99 -11.13 -7.36
CA THR A 55 -49.09 -10.97 -6.39
C THR A 55 -48.45 -10.22 -5.19
N GLY A 56 -49.00 -9.20 -4.53
CA GLY A 56 -50.35 -8.68 -4.48
C GLY A 56 -50.98 -8.99 -3.11
N ALA A 57 -50.82 -8.11 -2.11
CA ALA A 57 -51.73 -7.97 -0.97
C ALA A 57 -51.44 -6.69 -0.16
N SER A 58 -52.31 -5.69 -0.34
CA SER A 58 -52.60 -4.63 0.62
C SER A 58 -53.58 -5.16 1.69
N LEU A 59 -53.63 -4.53 2.87
CA LEU A 59 -54.87 -4.07 3.53
C LEU A 59 -54.57 -3.28 4.81
N ASP A 60 -55.42 -2.27 5.01
CA ASP A 60 -55.52 -1.28 6.10
C ASP A 60 -55.54 -1.84 7.53
N SER A 61 -55.14 -1.03 8.52
CA SER A 61 -56.11 -0.34 9.40
C SER A 61 -55.51 0.20 10.71
N ASP A 62 -55.99 1.40 11.06
CA ASP A 62 -56.33 1.89 12.41
C ASP A 62 -55.28 2.42 13.42
N ARG A 63 -55.34 3.75 13.56
CA ARG A 63 -55.63 4.56 14.77
C ARG A 63 -54.73 4.46 16.01
N ASP A 64 -54.27 5.65 16.41
CA ASP A 64 -53.74 6.03 17.72
C ASP A 64 -54.62 5.60 18.91
N PRO A 65 -54.02 5.54 20.11
CA PRO A 65 -54.47 6.51 21.09
C PRO A 65 -53.35 7.24 21.85
N VAL A 66 -53.61 8.52 22.02
CA VAL A 66 -53.01 9.45 23.00
C VAL A 66 -53.10 8.88 24.41
N LEU A 67 -51.98 8.82 25.13
CA LEU A 67 -51.95 8.64 26.58
C LEU A 67 -51.30 9.85 27.26
N THR A 68 -52.16 10.64 27.90
CA THR A 68 -51.81 11.67 28.88
C THR A 68 -51.33 11.03 30.18
N GLY A 69 -50.13 11.34 30.64
CA GLY A 69 -49.62 10.93 31.95
C GLY A 69 -48.79 12.03 32.62
N ARG A 70 -49.38 12.70 33.61
CA ARG A 70 -48.70 13.67 34.49
C ARG A 70 -47.88 12.95 35.58
N SER A 71 -46.82 13.65 36.00
CA SER A 71 -46.16 13.66 37.32
C SER A 71 -45.37 12.42 37.78
N ASN A 72 -44.05 12.58 37.94
CA ASN A 72 -43.44 12.88 39.25
C ASN A 72 -41.91 12.97 39.15
N VAL A 73 -41.37 14.18 39.26
CA VAL A 73 -39.94 14.45 39.40
C VAL A 73 -39.54 14.15 40.84
N ARG A 74 -38.83 13.03 41.08
CA ARG A 74 -38.07 12.83 42.31
C ARG A 74 -36.68 13.41 42.14
N HIS A 75 -36.38 14.40 42.98
CA HIS A 75 -35.06 15.00 43.12
C HIS A 75 -34.02 13.95 43.51
N ILE A 76 -33.04 13.69 42.64
CA ILE A 76 -31.78 13.08 43.04
C ILE A 76 -30.77 14.23 43.14
N LYS A 77 -30.55 14.70 44.37
CA LYS A 77 -29.46 15.63 44.67
C LYS A 77 -28.14 14.87 44.65
N GLY A 78 -27.15 15.42 43.93
CA GLY A 78 -25.74 15.15 44.22
C GLY A 78 -25.02 14.26 43.22
N ILE A 79 -24.84 14.73 41.98
CA ILE A 79 -23.64 14.42 41.19
C ILE A 79 -23.22 15.75 40.55
N LEU A 80 -22.14 16.35 41.07
CA LEU A 80 -21.49 17.47 40.41
C LEU A 80 -20.99 16.99 39.04
N PRO A 81 -21.29 17.69 37.93
CA PRO A 81 -20.71 17.33 36.66
C PRO A 81 -19.20 17.56 36.77
N VAL A 82 -18.42 16.48 36.69
CA VAL A 82 -17.00 16.57 36.37
C VAL A 82 -16.93 17.05 34.93
N VAL A 83 -16.94 18.37 34.77
CA VAL A 83 -16.64 19.02 33.50
C VAL A 83 -15.16 18.76 33.26
N TYR A 84 -14.86 17.69 32.52
CA TYR A 84 -13.56 17.53 31.91
C TYR A 84 -13.44 18.68 30.92
N LYS A 85 -12.77 19.76 31.31
CA LYS A 85 -12.33 20.80 30.37
C LYS A 85 -11.41 20.09 29.39
N GLN A 86 -11.97 19.64 28.27
CA GLN A 86 -11.21 19.34 27.08
C GLN A 86 -10.46 20.63 26.78
N ARG A 87 -9.17 20.68 27.13
CA ARG A 87 -8.29 21.75 26.71
C ARG A 87 -8.17 21.55 25.20
N VAL A 88 -9.06 22.20 24.45
CA VAL A 88 -8.90 22.39 23.01
C VAL A 88 -7.61 23.17 22.90
N MET A 89 -6.51 22.46 22.61
CA MET A 89 -5.27 23.10 22.24
C MET A 89 -5.59 23.82 20.94
N ASP A 90 -5.56 25.14 20.99
CA ASP A 90 -5.63 25.99 19.83
C ASP A 90 -4.36 25.72 19.02
N ILE A 91 -4.42 24.73 18.12
CA ILE A 91 -3.30 24.41 17.22
C ILE A 91 -3.28 25.55 16.21
N SER A 92 -2.57 26.61 16.56
CA SER A 92 -2.21 27.68 15.65
C SER A 92 -1.69 27.07 14.35
N THR A 93 -2.48 27.20 13.29
CA THR A 93 -2.40 26.55 11.98
C THR A 93 -1.23 27.02 11.12
N LYS A 94 -0.11 27.40 11.72
CA LYS A 94 1.09 27.80 10.99
C LYS A 94 1.92 26.56 10.70
N THR A 95 2.22 26.30 9.43
CA THR A 95 3.21 25.28 9.05
C THR A 95 4.51 25.49 9.81
N ALA A 96 5.02 24.41 10.41
CA ALA A 96 6.30 24.45 11.11
C ALA A 96 7.41 24.92 10.16
N SER A 97 8.32 25.77 10.66
CA SER A 97 9.50 26.23 9.91
C SER A 97 10.48 25.11 9.57
N GLU A 98 10.35 23.97 10.24
CA GLU A 98 11.15 22.78 10.07
C GLU A 98 10.25 21.55 10.13
N ILE A 99 10.41 20.64 9.17
CA ILE A 99 9.71 19.36 9.10
C ILE A 99 10.76 18.25 9.07
N MET A 100 10.66 17.33 10.03
CA MET A 100 11.54 16.16 10.06
C MET A 100 11.05 15.11 9.06
N PHE A 101 11.96 14.51 8.31
CA PHE A 101 11.69 13.37 7.45
C PHE A 101 12.30 12.11 8.07
N ALA A 102 11.47 11.20 8.53
CA ALA A 102 11.89 9.94 9.14
C ALA A 102 12.50 8.99 8.08
N THR A 103 13.79 9.16 7.81
CA THR A 103 14.54 8.36 6.84
C THR A 103 16.00 8.23 7.26
N GLY A 104 16.55 7.01 7.13
CA GLY A 104 17.99 6.78 7.18
C GLY A 104 18.69 6.89 5.81
N ASN A 105 17.94 7.13 4.73
CA ASN A 105 18.46 7.10 3.36
C ASN A 105 18.67 8.53 2.81
N ALA A 106 19.93 8.95 2.70
CA ALA A 106 20.30 10.25 2.17
C ALA A 106 19.87 10.49 0.70
N ASN A 107 19.77 9.43 -0.12
CA ASN A 107 19.25 9.55 -1.48
C ASN A 107 17.76 9.92 -1.46
N LYS A 108 16.97 9.29 -0.59
CA LYS A 108 15.54 9.59 -0.44
C LYS A 108 15.34 11.04 0.01
N LEU A 109 16.10 11.51 0.99
CA LEU A 109 16.04 12.91 1.43
C LEU A 109 16.32 13.86 0.25
N ARG A 110 17.40 13.62 -0.52
CA ARG A 110 17.72 14.43 -1.70
C ARG A 110 16.60 14.46 -2.73
N GLU A 111 15.99 13.31 -3.02
CA GLU A 111 14.87 13.22 -3.96
C GLU A 111 13.63 13.97 -3.46
N VAL A 112 13.29 13.84 -2.18
CA VAL A 112 12.15 14.54 -1.56
C VAL A 112 12.35 16.04 -1.60
N VAL A 113 13.53 16.53 -1.18
CA VAL A 113 13.86 17.96 -1.19
C VAL A 113 13.80 18.51 -2.61
N ALA A 114 14.44 17.83 -3.58
CA ALA A 114 14.43 18.26 -4.98
C ALA A 114 13.01 18.35 -5.57
N ILE A 115 12.12 17.43 -5.22
CA ILE A 115 10.72 17.45 -5.68
C ILE A 115 9.93 18.58 -4.99
N LEU A 116 10.08 18.77 -3.68
CA LEU A 116 9.35 19.80 -2.95
C LEU A 116 9.77 21.22 -3.36
N GLU A 117 11.06 21.43 -3.61
CA GLU A 117 11.62 22.71 -4.06
C GLU A 117 11.35 22.98 -5.55
N ALA A 118 10.86 21.99 -6.30
CA ALA A 118 10.54 22.16 -7.71
C ALA A 118 9.41 23.19 -7.90
N GLY A 119 9.78 24.39 -8.33
CA GLY A 119 8.86 25.41 -8.86
C GLY A 119 8.60 26.62 -7.96
N ARG A 120 8.68 26.52 -6.62
CA ARG A 120 8.52 27.66 -5.70
C ARG A 120 9.30 27.41 -4.41
N PRO A 121 9.91 28.44 -3.79
CA PRO A 121 10.57 28.32 -2.50
C PRO A 121 9.62 27.76 -1.43
N LEU A 122 10.14 26.86 -0.61
CA LEU A 122 9.40 26.32 0.53
C LEU A 122 9.48 27.31 1.71
N PRO A 123 8.37 27.54 2.45
CA PRO A 123 8.39 28.34 3.67
C PRO A 123 8.95 27.58 4.89
N PHE A 124 9.44 26.35 4.68
CA PHE A 124 9.98 25.46 5.70
C PHE A 124 11.19 24.70 5.17
N THR A 125 11.98 24.15 6.08
CA THR A 125 13.11 23.27 5.77
C THR A 125 12.75 21.81 6.03
N VAL A 126 13.33 20.89 5.28
CA VAL A 126 13.19 19.44 5.50
C VAL A 126 14.51 18.87 5.98
N LYS A 127 14.52 18.23 7.15
CA LYS A 127 15.72 17.59 7.73
C LYS A 127 15.49 16.10 7.96
N ALA A 128 16.51 15.28 7.74
CA ALA A 128 16.39 13.86 8.08
C ALA A 128 16.35 13.66 9.59
N ALA A 129 15.44 12.79 10.05
CA ALA A 129 15.44 12.19 11.37
C ALA A 129 15.75 10.69 11.20
N ASN A 130 16.84 10.24 11.83
CA ASN A 130 17.16 8.83 11.89
C ASN A 130 16.43 8.20 13.09
N LEU A 131 15.24 7.66 12.84
CA LEU A 131 14.37 7.07 13.85
C LEU A 131 14.33 5.55 13.68
N ASP A 132 14.34 4.84 14.81
CA ASP A 132 14.03 3.41 14.83
C ASP A 132 12.50 3.25 14.93
N LEU A 133 11.88 2.91 13.80
CA LEU A 133 10.43 2.76 13.66
C LEU A 133 10.11 1.33 13.23
N PRO A 134 9.06 0.71 13.79
CA PRO A 134 8.67 -0.64 13.41
C PRO A 134 8.18 -0.70 11.96
N GLU A 135 8.49 -1.80 11.27
CA GLU A 135 7.91 -2.15 9.97
C GLU A 135 6.57 -2.86 10.22
N LEU A 136 5.50 -2.08 10.29
CA LEU A 136 4.15 -2.56 10.63
C LEU A 136 3.53 -3.39 9.48
N GLN A 137 2.53 -4.20 9.83
CA GLN A 137 1.76 -5.00 8.89
C GLN A 137 0.31 -4.50 8.84
N GLY A 138 -0.35 -4.66 7.69
CA GLY A 138 -1.72 -4.23 7.47
C GLY A 138 -1.90 -3.49 6.15
N GLU A 139 -2.95 -2.68 6.09
CA GLU A 139 -3.24 -1.87 4.91
C GLU A 139 -2.23 -0.72 4.75
N PRO A 140 -1.80 -0.37 3.52
CA PRO A 140 -0.73 0.60 3.30
C PRO A 140 -0.94 1.97 3.97
N GLN A 141 -2.18 2.48 3.99
CA GLN A 141 -2.48 3.78 4.60
C GLN A 141 -2.44 3.73 6.13
N GLU A 142 -2.89 2.63 6.72
CA GLU A 142 -2.90 2.46 8.17
C GLU A 142 -1.47 2.25 8.70
N ILE A 143 -0.64 1.50 7.96
CA ILE A 143 0.80 1.41 8.22
C ILE A 143 1.43 2.81 8.23
N ALA A 144 1.20 3.62 7.19
CA ALA A 144 1.80 4.94 7.06
C ALA A 144 1.34 5.91 8.18
N LYS A 145 0.04 5.90 8.54
CA LYS A 145 -0.50 6.71 9.65
C LYS A 145 0.13 6.33 10.97
N GLU A 146 0.15 5.04 11.31
CA GLU A 146 0.68 4.61 12.60
C GLU A 146 2.18 4.85 12.70
N LYS A 147 2.93 4.59 11.62
CA LYS A 147 4.36 4.93 11.53
C LYS A 147 4.60 6.43 11.73
N CYS A 148 3.75 7.29 11.16
CA CYS A 148 3.82 8.74 11.34
C CYS A 148 3.51 9.15 12.79
N ARG A 149 2.50 8.54 13.41
CA ARG A 149 2.13 8.78 14.81
C ARG A 149 3.29 8.46 15.75
N LEU A 150 3.93 7.31 15.56
CA LEU A 150 5.11 6.90 16.33
C LEU A 150 6.30 7.84 16.08
N ALA A 151 6.53 8.23 14.82
CA ALA A 151 7.58 9.19 14.48
C ALA A 151 7.35 10.55 15.15
N ALA A 152 6.11 11.03 15.19
CA ALA A 152 5.76 12.32 15.80
C ALA A 152 6.01 12.30 17.31
N GLN A 153 5.70 11.18 17.97
CA GLN A 153 6.00 10.98 19.40
C GLN A 153 7.50 11.04 19.69
N GLN A 154 8.35 10.41 18.86
CA GLN A 154 9.80 10.43 19.04
C GLN A 154 10.43 11.79 18.71
N VAL A 155 9.93 12.48 17.67
CA VAL A 155 10.44 13.79 17.24
C VAL A 155 9.98 14.92 18.16
N GLY A 156 8.77 14.83 18.71
CA GLY A 156 8.19 15.91 19.52
C GLY A 156 7.72 17.13 18.70
N GLY A 157 7.59 17.00 17.38
CA GLY A 157 7.26 18.09 16.46
C GLY A 157 6.86 17.62 15.07
N ALA A 158 6.86 18.54 14.10
CA ALA A 158 6.40 18.25 12.75
C ALA A 158 7.28 17.20 12.06
N VAL A 159 6.64 16.16 11.54
CA VAL A 159 7.32 15.03 10.92
C VAL A 159 6.53 14.49 9.74
N MET A 160 7.25 13.96 8.75
CA MET A 160 6.71 13.12 7.71
C MET A 160 7.45 11.79 7.61
N VAL A 161 6.72 10.75 7.22
CA VAL A 161 7.23 9.41 6.89
C VAL A 161 6.86 9.08 5.45
N GLU A 162 7.62 8.19 4.82
CA GLU A 162 7.37 7.68 3.48
C GLU A 162 7.33 6.14 3.51
N ASP A 163 6.26 5.57 2.94
CA ASP A 163 6.19 4.15 2.61
C ASP A 163 5.96 3.94 1.11
N THR A 164 6.65 2.95 0.55
CA THR A 164 6.60 2.63 -0.88
C THR A 164 6.14 1.18 -1.06
N SER A 165 5.19 0.97 -1.95
CA SER A 165 4.63 -0.34 -2.28
C SER A 165 4.75 -0.60 -3.78
N LEU A 166 4.94 -1.88 -4.13
CA LEU A 166 4.76 -2.37 -5.49
C LEU A 166 3.65 -3.43 -5.46
N CYS A 167 2.55 -3.13 -6.13
CA CYS A 167 1.30 -3.87 -6.03
C CYS A 167 0.99 -4.56 -7.35
N PHE A 168 0.88 -5.88 -7.37
CA PHE A 168 0.50 -6.63 -8.56
C PHE A 168 -1.02 -6.84 -8.56
N ASN A 169 -1.69 -6.49 -9.65
CA ASN A 169 -3.15 -6.60 -9.71
C ASN A 169 -3.61 -8.06 -9.63
N ALA A 170 -2.88 -8.97 -10.28
CA ALA A 170 -3.10 -10.42 -10.21
C ALA A 170 -2.99 -11.03 -8.79
N TYR A 171 -2.32 -10.33 -7.87
CA TYR A 171 -2.19 -10.72 -6.46
C TYR A 171 -2.98 -9.79 -5.53
N GLU A 172 -4.03 -9.13 -6.06
CA GLU A 172 -4.89 -8.21 -5.30
C GLU A 172 -4.10 -7.14 -4.53
N GLY A 173 -2.99 -6.68 -5.11
CA GLY A 173 -2.14 -5.62 -4.55
C GLY A 173 -0.93 -6.10 -3.74
N LEU A 174 -0.77 -7.41 -3.52
CA LEU A 174 0.50 -7.96 -3.00
C LEU A 174 1.61 -7.95 -4.09
N PRO A 175 2.91 -7.91 -3.71
CA PRO A 175 3.45 -7.91 -2.34
C PRO A 175 3.23 -6.58 -1.60
N GLY A 176 2.87 -5.50 -2.29
CA GLY A 176 2.42 -4.26 -1.70
C GLY A 176 3.45 -3.66 -0.73
N PRO A 177 3.09 -3.35 0.53
CA PRO A 177 4.02 -2.78 1.51
C PRO A 177 5.17 -3.74 1.87
N TYR A 178 5.04 -5.03 1.58
CA TYR A 178 6.04 -6.05 1.89
C TYR A 178 7.13 -6.19 0.81
N ILE A 179 7.10 -5.38 -0.25
CA ILE A 179 7.99 -5.49 -1.41
C ILE A 179 9.48 -5.56 -1.06
N LYS A 180 9.93 -4.88 0.00
CA LYS A 180 11.32 -4.94 0.50
C LYS A 180 11.77 -6.38 0.78
N TRP A 181 10.90 -7.17 1.42
CA TRP A 181 11.20 -8.55 1.79
C TRP A 181 11.12 -9.49 0.59
N PHE A 182 10.15 -9.28 -0.29
CA PHE A 182 10.02 -10.04 -1.54
C PHE A 182 11.22 -9.81 -2.46
N LEU A 183 11.63 -8.56 -2.67
CA LEU A 183 12.82 -8.23 -3.45
C LEU A 183 14.08 -8.86 -2.84
N LYS A 184 14.23 -8.82 -1.51
CA LYS A 184 15.38 -9.45 -0.82
C LYS A 184 15.43 -10.96 -1.01
N ALA A 185 14.28 -11.64 -0.95
CA ALA A 185 14.22 -13.10 -1.04
C ALA A 185 14.29 -13.61 -2.48
N LEU A 186 13.65 -12.90 -3.42
CA LEU A 186 13.42 -13.37 -4.79
C LEU A 186 14.39 -12.74 -5.80
N GLY A 187 14.93 -11.55 -5.48
CA GLY A 187 15.71 -10.74 -6.41
C GLY A 187 14.88 -10.21 -7.58
N HIS A 188 15.54 -9.45 -8.46
CA HIS A 188 14.91 -8.87 -9.66
C HIS A 188 14.41 -9.93 -10.64
N GLU A 189 15.03 -11.10 -10.70
CA GLU A 189 14.56 -12.20 -11.54
C GLU A 189 13.36 -12.95 -10.94
N GLY A 190 13.28 -13.02 -9.60
CA GLY A 190 12.21 -13.75 -8.94
C GLY A 190 10.88 -13.00 -8.88
N LEU A 191 10.90 -11.66 -8.83
CA LEU A 191 9.68 -10.85 -8.80
C LEU A 191 8.79 -11.07 -10.03
N PRO A 192 9.26 -10.97 -11.29
CA PRO A 192 8.45 -11.29 -12.47
C PRO A 192 7.99 -12.75 -12.50
N ARG A 193 8.81 -13.68 -11.99
CA ARG A 193 8.45 -15.11 -11.92
C ARG A 193 7.28 -15.40 -11.00
N MET A 194 7.00 -14.56 -9.99
CA MET A 194 5.78 -14.69 -9.19
C MET A 194 4.54 -14.65 -10.10
N LEU A 195 4.56 -13.83 -11.14
CA LEU A 195 3.43 -13.68 -12.06
C LEU A 195 3.40 -14.74 -13.16
N ALA A 196 4.30 -15.73 -13.19
CA ALA A 196 4.41 -16.68 -14.31
C ALA A 196 3.09 -17.40 -14.64
N GLY A 197 2.26 -17.70 -13.64
CA GLY A 197 0.97 -18.37 -13.80
C GLY A 197 -0.23 -17.46 -14.12
N PHE A 198 -0.03 -16.16 -14.28
CA PHE A 198 -1.10 -15.18 -14.54
C PHE A 198 -0.90 -14.52 -15.90
N ASP A 199 -1.95 -14.36 -16.71
CA ASP A 199 -1.84 -13.55 -17.92
C ASP A 199 -1.69 -12.05 -17.60
N ASP A 200 -2.34 -11.61 -16.53
CA ASP A 200 -2.26 -10.24 -16.04
C ASP A 200 -0.91 -9.94 -15.40
N LYS A 201 -0.14 -9.06 -16.04
CA LYS A 201 1.13 -8.52 -15.52
C LYS A 201 1.00 -7.07 -15.04
N SER A 202 -0.22 -6.53 -15.03
CA SER A 202 -0.46 -5.15 -14.62
C SER A 202 -0.16 -4.97 -13.14
N ALA A 203 0.39 -3.81 -12.81
CA ALA A 203 0.83 -3.47 -11.48
C ALA A 203 0.78 -1.96 -11.29
N TYR A 204 0.85 -1.52 -10.05
CA TYR A 204 1.07 -0.13 -9.73
C TYR A 204 2.14 0.04 -8.67
N ALA A 205 2.95 1.07 -8.87
CA ALA A 205 3.79 1.61 -7.83
C ALA A 205 2.99 2.60 -6.98
N GLN A 206 3.12 2.53 -5.66
CA GLN A 206 2.45 3.45 -4.73
C GLN A 206 3.46 4.06 -3.77
N CYS A 207 3.38 5.38 -3.58
CA CYS A 207 4.05 6.10 -2.51
C CYS A 207 2.98 6.69 -1.59
N ILE A 208 3.17 6.55 -0.29
CA ILE A 208 2.36 7.22 0.72
C ILE A 208 3.29 8.07 1.56
N PHE A 209 3.05 9.37 1.56
CA PHE A 209 3.56 10.25 2.61
C PHE A 209 2.50 10.37 3.69
N ALA A 210 2.92 10.27 4.95
CA ALA A 210 2.08 10.64 6.08
C ALA A 210 2.76 11.75 6.87
N TYR A 211 2.01 12.82 7.18
CA TYR A 211 2.49 14.01 7.86
C TYR A 211 1.72 14.25 9.15
N SER A 212 2.42 14.68 10.20
CA SER A 212 1.84 15.19 11.43
C SER A 212 2.54 16.47 11.86
N PRO A 213 1.80 17.49 12.34
CA PRO A 213 2.41 18.70 12.93
C PRO A 213 3.04 18.44 14.31
N GLY A 214 2.76 17.30 14.95
CA GLY A 214 3.34 16.93 16.25
C GLY A 214 2.56 15.85 17.01
N PRO A 215 3.04 15.47 18.21
CA PRO A 215 2.38 14.48 19.06
C PRO A 215 0.90 14.80 19.30
N GLY A 216 0.04 13.79 19.17
CA GLY A 216 -1.40 13.91 19.42
C GLY A 216 -2.24 14.46 18.27
N ALA A 217 -1.62 14.98 17.21
CA ALA A 217 -2.32 15.33 15.98
C ALA A 217 -2.53 14.10 15.09
N GLU A 218 -3.69 14.02 14.44
CA GLU A 218 -4.01 12.91 13.54
C GLU A 218 -3.18 13.02 12.24
N PRO A 219 -2.40 11.99 11.88
CA PRO A 219 -1.60 12.03 10.66
C PRO A 219 -2.44 12.12 9.39
N GLN A 220 -2.06 13.04 8.50
CA GLN A 220 -2.66 13.19 7.17
C GLN A 220 -1.88 12.38 6.14
N VAL A 221 -2.57 11.67 5.25
CA VAL A 221 -1.97 10.79 4.25
C VAL A 221 -2.10 11.33 2.84
N PHE A 222 -1.03 11.21 2.06
CA PHE A 222 -0.92 11.68 0.69
C PHE A 222 -0.45 10.53 -0.19
N VAL A 223 -1.36 10.05 -1.04
CA VAL A 223 -1.12 8.84 -1.86
C VAL A 223 -0.84 9.24 -3.30
N GLY A 224 0.30 8.80 -3.82
CA GLY A 224 0.64 8.86 -5.24
C GLY A 224 0.76 7.45 -5.81
N ARG A 225 0.20 7.23 -7.00
CA ARG A 225 0.26 5.95 -7.70
C ARG A 225 0.73 6.14 -9.13
N THR A 226 1.46 5.18 -9.67
CA THR A 226 1.80 5.09 -11.10
C THR A 226 1.44 3.70 -11.59
N GLN A 227 0.57 3.65 -12.60
CA GLN A 227 0.17 2.41 -13.26
C GLN A 227 1.30 1.93 -14.18
N GLY A 228 1.37 0.62 -14.38
CA GLY A 228 2.37 0.00 -15.22
C GLY A 228 2.21 -1.51 -15.28
N ARG A 229 3.32 -2.18 -15.54
CA ARG A 229 3.38 -3.65 -15.62
C ARG A 229 4.72 -4.17 -15.12
N ILE A 230 4.70 -5.41 -14.67
CA ILE A 230 5.90 -6.14 -14.30
C ILE A 230 6.51 -6.79 -15.54
N VAL A 231 7.80 -6.60 -15.71
CA VAL A 231 8.57 -7.07 -16.87
C VAL A 231 9.87 -7.74 -16.42
N PRO A 232 10.51 -8.56 -17.27
CA PRO A 232 11.87 -9.03 -17.01
C PRO A 232 12.80 -7.86 -16.71
N SER A 233 13.75 -8.08 -15.78
CA SER A 233 14.63 -7.03 -15.26
C SER A 233 15.46 -6.38 -16.38
N ARG A 234 15.44 -5.05 -16.45
CA ARG A 234 16.29 -4.25 -17.36
C ARG A 234 16.86 -3.01 -16.66
N GLY A 235 17.98 -2.48 -17.15
CA GLY A 235 18.65 -1.33 -16.52
C GLY A 235 19.42 -1.64 -15.24
N ALA A 236 19.79 -0.60 -14.48
CA ALA A 236 20.65 -0.73 -13.31
C ALA A 236 19.90 -1.23 -12.07
N THR A 237 20.43 -2.26 -11.40
CA THR A 237 19.83 -2.89 -10.20
C THR A 237 20.14 -2.17 -8.88
N ALA A 238 20.70 -0.97 -8.95
CA ALA A 238 21.17 -0.22 -7.77
C ALA A 238 20.04 0.31 -6.88
N PHE A 239 18.81 0.44 -7.40
CA PHE A 239 17.71 1.07 -6.66
C PHE A 239 16.42 0.24 -6.68
N GLY A 240 16.18 -0.47 -5.58
CA GLY A 240 14.91 -1.14 -5.32
C GLY A 240 14.47 -2.07 -6.45
N TRP A 241 13.18 -2.03 -6.77
CA TRP A 241 12.53 -2.88 -7.79
C TRP A 241 12.36 -2.16 -9.14
N ASP A 242 12.97 -0.97 -9.32
CA ASP A 242 12.88 -0.19 -10.56
C ASP A 242 13.13 -1.01 -11.85
N PRO A 243 14.10 -1.96 -11.89
CA PRO A 243 14.37 -2.76 -13.09
C PRO A 243 13.22 -3.63 -13.59
N VAL A 244 12.24 -3.93 -12.74
CA VAL A 244 11.14 -4.86 -13.09
C VAL A 244 9.82 -4.14 -13.31
N PHE A 245 9.77 -2.82 -13.20
CA PHE A 245 8.55 -2.03 -13.36
C PHE A 245 8.65 -1.11 -14.57
N GLN A 246 7.76 -1.33 -15.54
CA GLN A 246 7.59 -0.47 -16.71
C GLN A 246 6.31 0.36 -16.52
N PRO A 247 6.41 1.69 -16.36
CA PRO A 247 5.24 2.55 -16.23
C PRO A 247 4.44 2.60 -17.52
N GLU A 248 3.13 2.80 -17.40
CA GLU A 248 2.24 2.94 -18.54
C GLU A 248 2.62 4.16 -19.40
N GLY A 249 2.61 3.99 -20.72
CA GLY A 249 3.02 5.02 -21.68
C GLY A 249 4.51 5.03 -22.03
N PHE A 250 5.32 4.15 -21.44
CA PHE A 250 6.77 4.06 -21.67
C PHE A 250 7.19 2.63 -22.07
N GLN A 251 8.34 2.51 -22.74
CA GLN A 251 8.97 1.21 -23.07
C GLN A 251 10.11 0.85 -22.12
N GLU A 252 10.65 1.86 -21.46
CA GLU A 252 11.70 1.79 -20.46
C GLU A 252 11.15 1.37 -19.11
N THR A 253 11.92 0.57 -18.38
CA THR A 253 11.72 0.37 -16.95
C THR A 253 12.14 1.62 -16.19
N TYR A 254 11.68 1.78 -14.94
CA TYR A 254 12.16 2.88 -14.10
C TYR A 254 13.68 2.94 -13.94
N ALA A 255 14.39 1.81 -14.06
CA ALA A 255 15.84 1.75 -13.97
C ALA A 255 16.56 2.18 -15.26
N GLU A 256 15.86 2.21 -16.39
CA GLU A 256 16.36 2.68 -17.68
C GLU A 256 16.06 4.17 -17.91
N MET A 257 15.09 4.73 -17.20
CA MET A 257 14.70 6.13 -17.32
C MET A 257 15.74 7.08 -16.70
N ASP A 258 15.93 8.24 -17.35
CA ASP A 258 16.62 9.35 -16.71
C ASP A 258 15.87 9.81 -15.45
N LYS A 259 16.62 10.19 -14.41
CA LYS A 259 16.05 10.58 -13.11
C LYS A 259 15.11 11.77 -13.22
N THR A 260 15.40 12.75 -14.08
CA THR A 260 14.55 13.93 -14.25
C THR A 260 13.19 13.55 -14.83
N VAL A 261 13.18 12.66 -15.82
CA VAL A 261 11.95 12.14 -16.46
C VAL A 261 11.18 11.26 -15.49
N LYS A 262 11.85 10.32 -14.80
CA LYS A 262 11.20 9.48 -13.78
C LYS A 262 10.52 10.35 -12.72
N ASN A 263 11.18 11.41 -12.27
CA ASN A 263 10.67 12.29 -11.23
C ASN A 263 9.40 13.05 -11.64
N THR A 264 9.08 13.24 -12.92
CA THR A 264 7.81 13.92 -13.31
C THR A 264 6.61 12.97 -13.32
N ILE A 265 6.83 11.67 -13.48
CA ILE A 265 5.75 10.67 -13.58
C ILE A 265 5.63 9.76 -12.35
N SER A 266 6.60 9.82 -11.44
CA SER A 266 6.71 8.85 -10.34
C SER A 266 5.57 8.97 -9.34
N HIS A 267 5.22 7.83 -8.77
CA HIS A 267 4.32 7.68 -7.64
C HIS A 267 4.76 8.55 -6.45
N ARG A 268 6.07 8.71 -6.23
CA ARG A 268 6.63 9.62 -5.21
C ARG A 268 6.32 11.07 -5.51
N TYR A 269 6.59 11.54 -6.72
CA TYR A 269 6.26 12.92 -7.13
C TYR A 269 4.78 13.22 -6.94
N ARG A 270 3.90 12.33 -7.41
CA ARG A 270 2.44 12.47 -7.25
C ARG A 270 2.00 12.55 -5.79
N ALA A 271 2.69 11.88 -4.87
CA ALA A 271 2.41 11.94 -3.44
C ALA A 271 2.92 13.25 -2.82
N LEU A 272 4.14 13.66 -3.18
CA LEU A 272 4.76 14.89 -2.69
C LEU A 272 4.07 16.14 -3.21
N ASP A 273 3.55 16.13 -4.43
CA ASP A 273 2.77 17.24 -5.00
C ASP A 273 1.53 17.53 -4.14
N LYS A 274 0.80 16.47 -3.76
CA LYS A 274 -0.34 16.58 -2.84
C LYS A 274 0.06 17.05 -1.44
N LEU A 275 1.17 16.52 -0.90
CA LEU A 275 1.70 16.94 0.40
C LEU A 275 2.09 18.42 0.36
N ARG A 276 2.75 18.86 -0.72
CA ARG A 276 3.17 20.24 -0.91
C ARG A 276 1.97 21.18 -0.98
N ASP A 277 0.97 20.85 -1.78
CA ASP A 277 -0.27 21.63 -1.86
C ASP A 277 -0.93 21.77 -0.49
N TYR A 278 -0.98 20.68 0.27
CA TYR A 278 -1.51 20.71 1.64
C TYR A 278 -0.70 21.65 2.54
N LEU A 279 0.62 21.53 2.55
CA LEU A 279 1.49 22.36 3.40
C LEU A 279 1.44 23.84 3.01
N LEU A 280 1.37 24.17 1.71
CA LEU A 280 1.32 25.56 1.26
C LEU A 280 -0.06 26.19 1.50
N ASN A 281 -1.16 25.45 1.30
CA ASN A 281 -2.50 26.01 1.45
C ASN A 281 -2.97 26.08 2.92
N PHE A 282 -2.42 25.26 3.82
CA PHE A 282 -2.67 25.40 5.26
C PHE A 282 -1.90 26.57 5.91
N SER A 283 -0.94 27.19 5.20
CA SER A 283 -0.10 28.27 5.74
C SER A 283 -0.64 29.69 5.52
N ALA A 284 -1.77 29.86 4.83
CA ALA A 284 -2.38 31.17 4.59
C ALA A 284 -3.61 31.38 5.48
N PRO A 285 -3.58 32.31 6.46
CA PRO A 285 -4.81 32.93 6.94
C PRO A 285 -5.35 33.84 5.82
N GLU A 286 -6.63 33.69 5.47
CA GLU A 286 -7.40 34.80 4.88
C GLU A 286 -7.56 35.94 5.90
#